data_AF-A0A1A9S2I3-F1
#
_entry.id   AF-A0A1A9S2I3-F1
#
_cell.length_a   1.000
_cell.length_b   1.000
_cell.length_c   1.000
_cell.angle_alpha   90.00
_cell.angle_beta   90.00
_cell.angle_gamma   90.00
#
_symmetry.space_group_name_H-M   'P 1'
#
loop_
_entity.id
_entity.type
_entity.pdbx_description
1 polymer ?
#
loop_
_entity_poly.entity_id
_entity_poly.type
_entity_poly.pdbx_seq_one_letter_code
_entity_poly.pdbx_strand_id
1 'polypeptide(L)'
;MRNRAQGGQKKSRSGDAVKIFLAVVLVFGSAIGFSLLANQPLYIRWLLLGGGISLAALIVFVWCDIGVNLIRYIKDSITEIKKVVWPAKNEAWRNTFFVLMFTAVMTVFLWLVDTFLVWLLLTLSGGK
;
A
#
# COMPACT_ATOMS: atom_id res chain seq x y z
N MET A 1 -41.55 -3.16 26.69
CA MET A 1 -41.36 -2.43 25.42
C MET A 1 -39.87 -2.44 25.06
N ARG A 2 -39.56 -2.65 23.77
CA ARG A 2 -38.22 -2.64 23.11
C ARG A 2 -37.48 -3.98 22.95
N ASN A 3 -38.20 -4.95 22.38
CA ASN A 3 -37.68 -5.91 21.41
C ASN A 3 -36.94 -5.19 20.25
N ARG A 4 -35.67 -4.80 20.43
CA ARG A 4 -34.82 -4.26 19.34
C ARG A 4 -33.39 -4.81 19.31
N ALA A 5 -33.05 -5.76 20.18
CA ALA A 5 -31.67 -6.28 20.29
C ALA A 5 -31.35 -7.49 19.39
N GLN A 6 -32.28 -7.98 18.56
CA GLN A 6 -32.04 -9.16 17.71
C GLN A 6 -32.57 -9.03 16.26
N GLY A 7 -32.64 -7.81 15.74
CA GLY A 7 -32.95 -7.52 14.33
C GLY A 7 -31.73 -7.18 13.47
N GLY A 8 -30.51 -7.42 13.98
CA GLY A 8 -29.26 -7.14 13.29
C GLY A 8 -29.04 -8.10 12.13
N GLN A 9 -29.61 -7.75 10.97
CA GLN A 9 -29.23 -8.20 9.63
C GLN A 9 -28.64 -9.62 9.52
N LYS A 10 -29.51 -10.65 9.53
CA LYS A 10 -29.29 -11.83 8.70
C LYS A 10 -29.58 -11.48 7.24
N LYS A 11 -28.81 -10.57 6.65
CA LYS A 11 -28.77 -10.35 5.19
C LYS A 11 -27.59 -11.18 4.67
N SER A 12 -27.85 -12.02 3.67
CA SER A 12 -27.14 -13.27 3.34
C SER A 12 -25.60 -13.22 3.30
N ARG A 13 -24.94 -13.40 4.45
CA ARG A 13 -23.48 -13.59 4.57
C ARG A 13 -22.95 -14.73 3.69
N SER A 14 -23.74 -15.78 3.48
CA SER A 14 -23.36 -16.94 2.66
C SER A 14 -23.29 -16.63 1.16
N GLY A 15 -24.12 -15.71 0.65
CA GLY A 15 -24.10 -15.33 -0.76
C GLY A 15 -22.82 -14.58 -1.12
N ASP A 16 -22.39 -13.67 -0.26
CA ASP A 16 -21.17 -12.89 -0.50
C ASP A 16 -19.89 -13.69 -0.23
N ALA A 17 -19.91 -14.61 0.75
CA ALA A 17 -18.81 -15.54 0.98
C ALA A 17 -18.53 -16.45 -0.23
N VAL A 18 -19.59 -16.95 -0.89
CA VAL A 18 -19.45 -17.77 -2.11
C VAL A 18 -18.86 -16.95 -3.26
N LYS A 19 -19.31 -15.70 -3.44
CA LYS A 19 -18.76 -14.81 -4.47
C LYS A 19 -17.29 -14.47 -4.22
N ILE A 20 -16.91 -14.22 -2.96
CA ILE A 20 -15.51 -13.97 -2.57
C ILE A 20 -14.66 -15.22 -2.80
N PHE A 21 -15.15 -16.39 -2.41
CA PHE A 21 -14.45 -17.65 -2.66
C PHE A 21 -14.24 -17.88 -4.16
N LEU A 22 -15.26 -17.63 -4.99
CA LEU A 22 -15.15 -17.73 -6.44
C LEU A 22 -14.08 -16.77 -7.01
N ALA A 23 -14.01 -15.54 -6.52
CA ALA A 23 -13.00 -14.58 -6.93
C ALA A 23 -11.57 -15.00 -6.52
N VAL A 24 -11.42 -15.52 -5.30
CA VAL A 24 -10.14 -16.07 -4.81
C VAL A 24 -9.69 -17.22 -5.69
N VAL A 25 -10.59 -18.16 -6.00
CA VAL A 25 -10.33 -19.29 -6.91
C VAL A 25 -9.94 -18.79 -8.31
N LEU A 26 -10.55 -17.73 -8.81
CA LEU A 26 -10.22 -17.16 -10.12
C LEU A 26 -8.84 -16.50 -10.15
N VAL A 27 -8.44 -15.81 -9.08
CA VAL A 27 -7.09 -15.24 -8.93
C VAL A 27 -6.03 -16.34 -8.86
N PHE A 28 -6.25 -17.36 -8.02
CA PHE A 28 -5.34 -18.51 -7.96
C PHE A 28 -5.31 -19.31 -9.27
N GLY A 29 -6.45 -19.44 -9.95
CA GLY A 29 -6.54 -20.03 -11.29
C GLY A 29 -5.75 -19.25 -12.34
N SER A 30 -5.76 -17.91 -12.28
CA SER A 30 -4.92 -17.05 -13.13
C SER A 30 -3.44 -17.24 -12.84
N ALA A 31 -3.04 -17.32 -11.57
CA ALA A 31 -1.65 -17.58 -11.18
C ALA A 31 -1.15 -18.95 -11.65
N ILE A 32 -1.96 -20.01 -11.50
CA ILE A 32 -1.64 -21.36 -11.99
C ILE A 32 -1.58 -21.38 -13.53
N GLY A 33 -2.50 -20.70 -14.21
CA GLY A 33 -2.50 -20.57 -15.66
C GLY A 33 -1.22 -19.91 -16.20
N PHE A 34 -0.70 -18.90 -15.49
CA PHE A 34 0.59 -18.28 -15.81
C PHE A 34 1.77 -19.23 -15.61
N SER A 35 1.73 -20.06 -14.57
CA SER A 35 2.77 -21.06 -14.29
C SER A 35 2.78 -22.20 -15.32
N LEU A 36 1.63 -22.61 -15.85
CA LEU A 36 1.54 -23.65 -16.89
C LEU A 36 1.96 -23.12 -18.27
N LEU A 37 1.68 -21.84 -18.55
CA LEU A 37 2.07 -21.19 -19.79
C LEU A 37 3.52 -20.69 -19.75
N ALA A 38 4.43 -21.54 -19.24
CA ALA A 38 5.80 -21.14 -18.96
C ALA A 38 6.70 -21.00 -20.19
N ASN A 39 6.27 -21.56 -21.32
CA ASN A 39 7.06 -21.72 -22.53
C ASN A 39 6.64 -20.76 -23.67
N GLN A 40 5.81 -19.76 -23.37
CA GLN A 40 5.26 -18.80 -24.34
C GLN A 40 5.88 -17.40 -24.15
N PRO A 41 5.87 -16.55 -25.20
CA PRO A 41 6.49 -15.21 -25.16
C PRO A 41 5.89 -14.30 -24.07
N LEU A 42 6.75 -13.46 -23.49
CA LEU A 42 6.51 -12.65 -22.28
C LEU A 42 5.19 -11.84 -22.31
N TYR A 43 4.78 -11.35 -23.48
CA TYR A 43 3.60 -10.50 -23.65
C TYR A 43 2.27 -11.22 -23.32
N ILE A 44 2.10 -12.48 -23.75
CA ILE A 44 0.87 -13.25 -23.49
C ILE A 44 0.74 -13.55 -21.99
N ARG A 45 1.87 -13.75 -21.34
CA ARG A 45 2.02 -14.02 -19.90
C ARG A 45 1.58 -12.83 -19.04
N TRP A 46 2.03 -11.62 -19.36
CA TRP A 46 1.60 -10.39 -18.69
C TRP A 46 0.12 -10.08 -18.92
N LEU A 47 -0.41 -10.35 -20.12
CA LEU A 47 -1.83 -10.18 -20.42
C LEU A 47 -2.74 -11.14 -19.64
N LEU A 48 -2.32 -12.39 -19.43
CA LEU A 48 -3.11 -13.38 -18.69
C LEU A 48 -3.14 -13.10 -17.18
N LEU A 49 -2.01 -12.72 -16.59
CA LEU A 49 -1.96 -12.30 -15.19
C LEU A 49 -2.66 -10.96 -15.00
N GLY A 50 -2.28 -9.95 -15.78
CA GLY A 50 -2.86 -8.61 -15.68
C GLY A 50 -4.35 -8.61 -15.98
N GLY A 51 -4.77 -9.31 -17.04
CA GLY A 51 -6.16 -9.48 -17.42
C GLY A 51 -6.97 -10.28 -16.41
N GLY A 52 -6.44 -11.40 -15.91
CA GLY A 52 -7.11 -12.23 -14.90
C GLY A 52 -7.31 -11.49 -13.57
N ILE A 53 -6.29 -10.78 -13.10
CA ILE A 53 -6.36 -9.96 -11.88
C ILE A 53 -7.32 -8.78 -12.08
N SER A 54 -7.25 -8.09 -13.22
CA SER A 54 -8.13 -6.95 -13.51
C SER A 54 -9.59 -7.36 -13.60
N LEU A 55 -9.88 -8.50 -14.25
CA LEU A 55 -11.24 -9.03 -14.38
C LEU A 55 -11.78 -9.53 -13.04
N ALA A 56 -10.96 -10.23 -12.24
CA ALA A 56 -11.31 -10.64 -10.89
C ALA A 56 -11.65 -9.44 -10.00
N ALA A 57 -10.80 -8.40 -10.05
CA ALA A 57 -11.02 -7.17 -9.30
C ALA A 57 -12.31 -6.46 -9.74
N LEU A 58 -12.57 -6.37 -11.04
CA LEU A 58 -13.78 -5.73 -11.59
C LEU A 58 -15.05 -6.47 -11.17
N ILE A 59 -15.04 -7.81 -11.22
CA ILE A 59 -16.17 -8.65 -10.80
C ILE A 59 -16.45 -8.48 -9.31
N VAL A 60 -15.43 -8.56 -8.46
CA VAL A 60 -15.60 -8.37 -7.00
C VAL A 60 -16.10 -6.97 -6.68
N PHE A 61 -15.57 -5.96 -7.36
CA PHE A 61 -15.90 -4.57 -7.08
C PHE A 61 -17.34 -4.21 -7.48
N VAL A 62 -17.85 -4.79 -8.58
CA VAL A 62 -19.21 -4.50 -9.07
C VAL A 62 -20.26 -5.40 -8.41
N TRP A 63 -19.94 -6.65 -8.03
CA TRP A 63 -20.93 -7.62 -7.52
C TRP A 63 -20.94 -7.84 -6.00
N CYS A 64 -19.97 -7.32 -5.26
CA CYS A 64 -19.91 -7.53 -3.81
C CYS A 64 -20.43 -6.31 -3.04
N ASP A 65 -21.41 -6.51 -2.15
CA ASP A 65 -21.89 -5.51 -1.18
C ASP A 65 -20.74 -4.94 -0.31
N ILE A 66 -19.63 -5.67 -0.20
CA ILE A 66 -18.40 -5.21 0.46
C ILE A 66 -17.78 -3.99 -0.22
N GLY A 67 -17.87 -3.89 -1.56
CA GLY A 67 -17.33 -2.76 -2.32
C GLY A 67 -18.09 -1.46 -2.01
N VAL A 68 -19.42 -1.53 -1.95
CA VAL A 68 -20.27 -0.38 -1.61
C VAL A 68 -20.04 0.07 -0.16
N ASN A 69 -19.89 -0.88 0.78
CA ASN A 69 -19.61 -0.55 2.17
C ASN A 69 -18.20 0.02 2.37
N LEU A 70 -17.20 -0.48 1.63
CA LEU A 70 -15.84 0.08 1.62
C LEU A 70 -15.82 1.50 1.08
N ILE A 71 -16.55 1.79 0.00
CA ILE A 71 -16.67 3.15 -0.56
C ILE A 71 -17.32 4.10 0.46
N ARG A 72 -18.36 3.65 1.18
CA ARG A 72 -18.99 4.44 2.26
C ARG A 72 -18.01 4.68 3.40
N TYR A 73 -17.29 3.66 3.85
CA TYR A 73 -16.27 3.79 4.90
C TYR A 73 -15.14 4.75 4.51
N ILE A 74 -14.64 4.67 3.27
CA ILE A 74 -13.64 5.62 2.74
C ILE A 74 -14.19 7.04 2.75
N LYS A 75 -15.45 7.22 2.32
CA LYS A 75 -16.09 8.54 2.30
C LYS A 75 -16.21 9.11 3.72
N ASP A 76 -16.65 8.30 4.68
CA ASP A 76 -16.75 8.69 6.09
C ASP A 76 -15.37 9.03 6.67
N SER A 77 -14.34 8.22 6.36
CA SER A 77 -12.95 8.46 6.77
C SER A 77 -12.41 9.80 6.24
N ILE A 78 -12.71 10.15 4.99
CA ILE A 78 -12.34 11.45 4.41
C ILE A 78 -13.05 12.60 5.14
N THR A 79 -14.32 12.41 5.51
CA THR A 79 -15.04 13.45 6.28
C THR A 79 -14.47 13.65 7.68
N GLU A 80 -13.94 12.61 8.31
CA GLU A 80 -13.27 12.70 9.61
C GLU A 80 -11.85 13.29 9.51
N ILE A 81 -11.08 12.91 8.49
CA ILE A 81 -9.77 13.50 8.23
C ILE A 81 -9.89 15.02 7.99
N LYS A 82 -10.99 15.48 7.37
CA LYS A 82 -11.28 16.92 7.22
C LYS A 82 -11.58 17.62 8.54
N LYS A 83 -11.97 16.90 9.60
CA LYS A 83 -12.16 17.43 10.96
C LYS A 83 -10.85 17.52 11.73
N VAL A 84 -9.79 16.85 11.28
CA VAL A 84 -8.44 17.08 11.79
C VAL A 84 -8.04 18.47 11.32
N VAL A 85 -8.19 19.44 12.22
CA VAL A 85 -7.68 20.79 12.06
C VAL A 85 -6.17 20.71 11.91
N TRP A 86 -5.70 20.59 10.67
CA TRP A 86 -4.28 20.60 10.38
C TRP A 86 -3.71 21.92 10.90
N PRO A 87 -2.62 21.85 11.69
CA PRO A 87 -1.95 23.04 12.20
C PRO A 87 -1.60 23.96 11.04
N ALA A 88 -1.59 25.27 11.30
CA ALA A 88 -1.36 26.28 10.28
C ALA A 88 -0.12 25.94 9.43
N LYS A 89 -0.27 25.95 8.10
CA LYS A 89 0.75 25.59 7.10
C LYS A 89 2.16 26.10 7.42
N ASN A 90 2.25 27.30 7.99
CA ASN A 90 3.51 27.96 8.30
C ASN A 90 4.32 27.24 9.39
N GLU A 91 3.66 26.54 10.31
CA GLU A 91 4.31 25.83 11.42
C GLU A 91 4.83 24.45 11.00
N ALA A 92 4.09 23.75 10.14
CA ALA A 92 4.53 22.49 9.54
C ALA A 92 5.80 22.66 8.69
N TRP A 93 5.87 23.72 7.87
CA TRP A 93 7.04 24.04 7.06
C TRP A 93 8.28 24.36 7.90
N ARG A 94 8.10 25.06 9.03
CA ARG A 94 9.20 25.38 9.94
C ARG A 94 9.81 24.13 10.56
N ASN A 95 8.98 23.16 10.95
CA ASN A 95 9.48 21.91 11.52
C ASN A 95 10.24 21.06 10.48
N THR A 96 9.69 20.90 9.26
CA THR A 96 10.37 20.17 8.19
C THR A 96 11.69 20.83 7.79
N PHE A 97 11.72 22.17 7.72
CA PHE A 97 12.94 22.90 7.39
C PHE A 97 14.03 22.73 8.45
N PHE A 98 13.65 22.73 9.74
CA PHE A 98 14.59 22.47 10.83
C PHE A 98 15.22 21.07 10.71
N VAL A 99 14.42 20.03 10.45
CA VAL A 99 14.92 18.65 10.27
C VAL A 99 15.82 18.53 9.02
N LEU A 100 15.48 19.21 7.92
CA LEU A 100 16.29 19.22 6.71
C LEU A 100 17.65 19.89 6.96
N MET A 101 17.66 21.04 7.62
CA MET A 101 18.89 21.77 7.95
C MET A 101 19.76 20.94 8.92
N PHE A 102 19.14 20.33 9.93
CA PHE A 102 19.82 19.44 10.87
C PHE A 102 20.46 18.24 10.15
N THR A 103 19.70 17.56 9.29
CA THR A 103 20.21 16.41 8.52
C THR A 103 21.32 16.83 7.57
N ALA A 104 21.20 17.98 6.90
CA ALA A 104 22.25 18.49 6.01
C ALA A 104 23.58 18.73 6.75
N VAL A 105 23.53 19.32 7.95
CA VAL A 105 24.72 19.50 8.80
C VAL A 105 25.31 18.15 9.20
N MET A 106 24.49 17.19 9.59
CA MET A 106 24.96 15.84 9.96
C MET A 106 25.60 15.11 8.78
N THR A 107 25.03 15.21 7.57
CA THR A 107 25.61 14.64 6.35
C THR A 107 26.97 15.24 6.06
N VAL A 108 27.13 16.56 6.16
CA VAL A 108 28.42 17.24 5.95
C VAL A 108 29.44 16.83 7.02
N PHE A 109 29.01 16.75 8.28
CA PHE A 109 29.87 16.34 9.38
C PHE A 109 30.39 14.90 9.20
N LEU A 110 29.49 13.95 8.91
CA LEU A 110 29.87 12.57 8.63
C LEU A 110 30.81 12.53 7.43
N TRP A 111 30.44 13.13 6.30
CA TRP A 111 31.29 13.15 5.10
C TRP A 111 32.71 13.67 5.39
N LEU A 112 32.86 14.69 6.23
CA LEU A 112 34.16 15.22 6.65
C LEU A 112 34.93 14.20 7.48
N VAL A 113 34.30 13.59 8.49
CA VAL A 113 34.92 12.59 9.37
C VAL A 113 35.31 11.34 8.57
N ASP A 114 34.42 10.82 7.73
CA ASP A 114 34.67 9.68 6.86
C ASP A 114 35.87 9.95 5.93
N THR A 115 35.92 11.14 5.30
CA THR A 115 37.05 11.53 4.43
C THR A 115 38.34 11.69 5.23
N PHE A 116 38.28 12.28 6.42
CA PHE A 116 39.42 12.46 7.32
C PHE A 116 39.98 11.11 7.79
N LEU A 117 39.11 10.17 8.15
CA LEU A 117 39.50 8.82 8.53
C LEU A 117 40.16 8.08 7.37
N VAL A 118 39.60 8.15 6.16
CA VAL A 118 40.23 7.55 4.97
C VAL A 118 41.61 8.16 4.71
N TRP A 119 41.74 9.48 4.80
CA TRP A 119 43.03 10.16 4.63
C TRP A 119 44.07 9.72 5.69
N LEU A 120 43.65 9.65 6.95
CA LEU A 120 44.51 9.21 8.06
C LEU A 120 44.93 7.75 7.88
N LEU A 121 43.99 6.86 7.55
CA LEU A 121 44.26 5.44 7.32
C LEU A 121 45.19 5.22 6.12
N LEU A 122 44.99 5.94 5.02
CA LEU A 122 45.88 5.88 3.85
C LEU A 122 47.28 6.42 4.17
N THR A 123 47.39 7.45 4.99
CA THR A 123 48.69 8.01 5.40
C THR A 123 49.44 7.07 6.36
N LEU A 124 48.73 6.40 7.27
CA LEU A 124 49.32 5.46 8.23
C LEU A 124 49.63 4.08 7.62
N SER A 125 48.75 3.58 6.75
CA SER A 125 48.97 2.32 6.03
C SER A 125 49.92 2.48 4.85
N GLY A 126 50.03 3.69 4.29
CA GLY A 126 50.90 4.07 3.19
C GLY A 126 52.09 4.90 3.67
N GLY A 127 52.91 4.33 4.55
CA GLY A 127 54.29 4.78 4.72
C GLY A 127 55.09 4.36 3.48
N LYS A 128 54.94 5.13 2.37
CA LYS A 128 55.09 4.66 0.98
C LYS A 128 54.00 3.68 0.53
#